data_AF-X0XLC0-F1
#
_entry.id   AF-X0XLC0-F1
#
_cell.length_a   1.000
_cell.length_b   1.000
_cell.length_c   1.000
_cell.angle_alpha   90.00
_cell.angle_beta   90.00
_cell.angle_gamma   90.00
#
_symmetry.space_group_name_H-M   'P 1'
#
loop_
_entity.id
_entity.type
_entity.pdbx_description
1 polymer ?
#
loop_
_entity_poly.entity_id
_entity_poly.type
_entity_poly.pdbx_seq_one_letter_code
_entity_poly.pdbx_strand_id
1 'polypeptide(L)'
;YKNWIANDLGLKNLPLLGDLFLLAPFIAALMLVWLVDYPFHRAMRVRMSQDAALAGRGALPYWSRREYIAFNTRHHLLFILVPVSLIILCADSLSLYVYPLLHDWRGRDVFLSVSLLLAVSGVFLLAPVLIVRIWKTSPLPSGPLRDQLETMCHRMGVRCRDILIWRSGGVLANAGAMGLIGSVRYLLLSDALLNEMPVENIRAVFAHEIGHIRSRHIPYFLLFAIASITLCLAAVWGAE
;
A
#
# COMPACT_ATOMS: atom_id res chain seq x y z
N TYR A 1 4.26 -29.47 2.35
CA TYR A 1 3.13 -28.70 1.78
C TYR A 1 3.46 -28.13 0.39
N LYS A 2 4.55 -27.35 0.22
CA LYS A 2 4.98 -26.83 -1.11
C LYS A 2 5.22 -27.94 -2.15
N ASN A 3 5.83 -29.06 -1.76
CA ASN A 3 6.05 -30.23 -2.63
C ASN A 3 4.75 -30.96 -3.02
N TRP A 4 3.71 -30.91 -2.17
CA TRP A 4 2.42 -31.55 -2.44
C TRP A 4 1.62 -30.78 -3.50
N ILE A 5 1.52 -29.46 -3.33
CA ILE A 5 0.87 -28.56 -4.31
C ILE A 5 1.62 -28.53 -5.64
N ALA A 6 2.96 -28.58 -5.59
CA ALA A 6 3.77 -28.61 -6.80
C ALA A 6 3.61 -29.91 -7.60
N ASN A 7 3.59 -31.07 -6.92
CA ASN A 7 3.66 -32.36 -7.61
C ASN A 7 2.29 -32.99 -7.92
N ASP A 8 1.30 -32.88 -7.03
CA ASP A 8 0.00 -33.57 -7.20
C ASP A 8 -1.04 -32.74 -7.96
N LEU A 9 -0.91 -31.40 -7.96
CA LEU A 9 -1.83 -30.48 -8.66
C LEU A 9 -1.26 -29.92 -9.97
N GLY A 10 -0.03 -30.28 -10.34
CA GLY A 10 0.61 -29.84 -11.59
C GLY A 10 0.95 -28.34 -11.66
N LEU A 11 0.88 -27.61 -10.53
CA LEU A 11 1.04 -26.16 -10.49
C LEU A 11 2.51 -25.70 -10.48
N LYS A 12 3.48 -26.64 -10.47
CA LYS A 12 4.92 -26.35 -10.36
C LYS A 12 5.48 -25.48 -11.49
N ASN A 13 4.87 -25.54 -12.67
CA ASN A 13 5.36 -24.85 -13.87
C ASN A 13 4.65 -23.52 -14.13
N LEU A 14 3.69 -23.14 -13.28
CA LEU A 14 2.92 -21.92 -13.40
C LEU A 14 3.38 -20.94 -12.32
N PRO A 15 4.08 -19.85 -12.70
CA PRO A 15 4.61 -18.91 -11.71
C PRO A 15 3.47 -18.26 -10.93
N LEU A 16 3.71 -17.93 -9.66
CA LEU A 16 2.77 -17.32 -8.71
C LEU A 16 1.58 -18.20 -8.28
N LEU A 17 1.08 -19.09 -9.14
CA LEU A 17 -0.19 -19.79 -8.93
C LEU A 17 -0.16 -20.74 -7.72
N GLY A 18 0.94 -21.47 -7.54
CA GLY A 18 1.12 -22.35 -6.37
C GLY A 18 1.13 -21.57 -5.05
N ASP A 19 1.76 -20.39 -5.03
CA ASP A 19 1.85 -19.55 -3.84
C ASP A 19 0.51 -18.83 -3.54
N LEU A 20 -0.25 -18.44 -4.56
CA LEU A 20 -1.62 -17.93 -4.35
C LEU A 20 -2.57 -19.01 -3.80
N PHE A 21 -2.43 -20.25 -4.27
CA PHE A 21 -3.20 -21.37 -3.74
C PHE A 21 -2.87 -21.65 -2.28
N LEU A 22 -1.58 -21.57 -1.91
CA LEU A 22 -1.13 -21.67 -0.52
C LEU A 22 -1.76 -20.59 0.39
N LEU A 23 -1.98 -19.40 -0.14
CA LEU A 23 -2.60 -18.29 0.58
C LEU A 23 -4.14 -18.38 0.65
N ALA A 24 -4.77 -19.27 -0.12
CA ALA A 24 -6.23 -19.33 -0.21
C ALA A 24 -6.93 -19.57 1.15
N PRO A 25 -6.46 -20.48 2.03
CA PRO A 25 -7.07 -20.67 3.36
C PRO A 25 -6.97 -19.41 4.24
N PHE A 26 -5.84 -18.70 4.16
CA PHE A 26 -5.64 -17.45 4.89
C PHE A 26 -6.58 -16.35 4.36
N ILE A 27 -6.71 -16.21 3.04
CA ILE A 27 -7.64 -15.26 2.42
C ILE A 27 -9.09 -15.60 2.81
N ALA A 28 -9.47 -16.88 2.80
CA ALA A 28 -10.79 -17.33 3.23
C ALA A 28 -11.06 -16.99 4.69
N ALA A 29 -10.07 -17.18 5.57
CA ALA A 29 -10.17 -16.80 6.98
C ALA A 29 -10.36 -15.28 7.15
N LEU A 30 -9.63 -14.44 6.40
CA LEU A 30 -9.84 -12.99 6.41
C LEU A 30 -11.24 -12.58 5.96
N MET A 31 -11.76 -13.21 4.90
CA MET A 31 -13.13 -12.95 4.44
C MET A 31 -14.17 -13.33 5.49
N LEU A 32 -13.97 -14.47 6.17
CA LEU A 32 -14.83 -14.92 7.26
C LEU A 32 -14.81 -13.93 8.43
N VAL A 33 -13.63 -13.46 8.83
CA VAL A 33 -13.48 -12.43 9.88
C VAL A 33 -14.27 -11.17 9.53
N TRP A 34 -14.15 -10.66 8.29
CA TRP A 34 -14.91 -9.47 7.88
C TRP A 34 -16.41 -9.71 7.78
N LEU A 35 -16.84 -10.92 7.41
CA LEU A 35 -18.26 -11.28 7.41
C LEU A 35 -18.84 -11.28 8.83
N VAL A 36 -18.09 -11.79 9.79
CA VAL A 36 -18.48 -11.84 11.21
C VAL A 36 -18.44 -10.44 11.86
N ASP A 37 -17.47 -9.60 11.50
CA ASP A 37 -17.31 -8.25 12.05
C ASP A 37 -18.34 -7.24 11.50
N TYR A 38 -18.84 -7.44 10.28
CA TYR A 38 -19.73 -6.49 9.61
C TYR A 38 -20.93 -5.98 10.46
N PRO A 39 -21.70 -6.82 11.18
CA PRO A 39 -22.82 -6.35 11.99
C PRO A 39 -22.39 -5.36 13.07
N PHE A 40 -21.24 -5.61 13.71
CA PHE A 40 -20.66 -4.72 14.71
C PHE A 40 -20.25 -3.39 14.09
N HIS A 41 -19.51 -3.42 12.99
CA HIS A 41 -19.12 -2.22 12.26
C HIS A 41 -20.33 -1.40 11.77
N ARG A 42 -21.39 -2.06 11.29
CA ARG A 42 -22.64 -1.38 10.89
C ARG A 42 -23.32 -0.72 12.09
N ALA A 43 -23.41 -1.40 13.24
CA ALA A 43 -24.00 -0.84 14.45
C ALA A 43 -23.23 0.40 14.94
N MET A 44 -21.90 0.36 14.89
CA MET A 44 -21.05 1.49 15.23
C MET A 44 -21.30 2.69 14.30
N ARG A 45 -21.37 2.48 12.99
CA ARG A 45 -21.66 3.57 12.04
C ARG A 45 -23.02 4.22 12.23
N VAL A 46 -24.04 3.45 12.59
CA VAL A 46 -25.37 4.02 12.88
C VAL A 46 -25.29 4.97 14.07
N ARG A 47 -24.50 4.64 15.09
CA ARG A 47 -24.26 5.55 16.22
C ARG A 47 -23.47 6.78 15.80
N MET A 48 -22.37 6.59 15.08
CA MET A 48 -21.56 7.71 14.58
C MET A 48 -22.34 8.65 13.66
N SER A 49 -23.25 8.13 12.83
CA SER A 49 -24.09 8.97 11.97
C SER A 49 -25.14 9.74 12.76
N GLN A 50 -25.69 9.16 13.84
CA GLN A 50 -26.57 9.85 14.78
C GLN A 50 -25.83 10.96 15.52
N ASP A 51 -24.65 10.67 16.07
CA ASP A 51 -23.81 11.66 16.76
C ASP A 51 -23.40 12.80 15.83
N ALA A 52 -23.04 12.48 14.59
CA ALA A 52 -22.74 13.47 13.56
C ALA A 52 -23.96 14.36 13.27
N ALA A 53 -25.15 13.78 13.13
CA ALA A 53 -26.38 14.53 12.91
C ALA A 53 -26.71 15.47 14.09
N LEU A 54 -26.53 15.00 15.33
CA LEU A 54 -26.72 15.81 16.54
C LEU A 54 -25.72 16.99 16.60
N ALA A 55 -24.50 16.78 16.11
CA ALA A 55 -23.48 17.83 16.00
C ALA A 55 -23.67 18.76 14.78
N GLY A 56 -24.78 18.63 14.03
CA GLY A 56 -25.04 19.41 12.82
C GLY A 56 -24.12 19.07 11.64
N ARG A 57 -23.44 17.92 11.69
CA ARG A 57 -22.59 17.42 10.61
C ARG A 57 -23.40 16.53 9.66
N GLY A 58 -22.95 16.42 8.41
CA GLY A 58 -23.59 15.56 7.41
C GLY A 58 -23.60 14.09 7.83
N ALA A 59 -24.65 13.35 7.46
CA ALA A 59 -24.77 11.94 7.74
C ALA A 59 -23.65 11.14 7.04
N LEU A 60 -22.99 10.25 7.79
CA LEU A 60 -22.00 9.33 7.23
C LEU A 60 -22.67 8.32 6.28
N PRO A 61 -22.02 7.93 5.18
CA PRO A 61 -22.58 6.95 4.26
C PRO A 61 -22.68 5.56 4.93
N TYR A 62 -23.84 4.93 4.79
CA TYR A 62 -24.06 3.55 5.21
C TYR A 62 -23.45 2.59 4.19
N TRP A 63 -22.58 1.69 4.64
CA TRP A 63 -22.04 0.64 3.78
C TRP A 63 -22.89 -0.62 3.86
N SER A 64 -23.23 -1.15 2.71
CA SER A 64 -23.67 -2.53 2.56
C SER A 64 -22.54 -3.50 2.89
N ARG A 65 -22.90 -4.78 3.14
CA ARG A 65 -21.91 -5.88 3.33
C ARG A 65 -20.88 -5.92 2.21
N ARG A 66 -21.34 -5.72 0.97
CA ARG A 66 -20.49 -5.78 -0.22
C ARG A 66 -19.49 -4.62 -0.25
N GLU A 67 -19.91 -3.42 0.10
CA GLU A 67 -19.03 -2.25 0.15
C GLU A 67 -18.00 -2.37 1.27
N TYR A 68 -18.41 -2.87 2.43
CA TYR A 68 -17.49 -3.13 3.55
C TYR A 68 -16.42 -4.17 3.19
N ILE A 69 -16.83 -5.32 2.64
CA ILE A 69 -15.88 -6.34 2.20
C ILE A 69 -15.00 -5.80 1.08
N ALA A 70 -15.56 -5.12 0.08
CA ALA A 70 -14.77 -4.54 -1.01
C ALA A 70 -13.75 -3.50 -0.52
N PHE A 71 -14.13 -2.70 0.48
CA PHE A 71 -13.23 -1.75 1.13
C PHE A 71 -12.08 -2.49 1.80
N ASN A 72 -12.36 -3.46 2.67
CA ASN A 72 -11.32 -4.20 3.40
C ASN A 72 -10.42 -5.01 2.45
N THR A 73 -11.00 -5.65 1.44
CA THR A 73 -10.25 -6.35 0.40
C THR A 73 -9.26 -5.41 -0.28
N ARG A 74 -9.65 -4.19 -0.62
CA ARG A 74 -8.74 -3.21 -1.25
C ARG A 74 -7.69 -2.69 -0.28
N HIS A 75 -8.09 -2.28 0.92
CA HIS A 75 -7.22 -1.55 1.85
C HIS A 75 -6.26 -2.45 2.63
N HIS A 76 -6.69 -3.66 2.98
CA HIS A 76 -5.89 -4.56 3.81
C HIS A 76 -5.29 -5.71 2.99
N LEU A 77 -6.06 -6.32 2.07
CA LEU A 77 -5.57 -7.46 1.31
C LEU A 77 -4.78 -7.04 0.06
N LEU A 78 -5.42 -6.37 -0.90
CA LEU A 78 -4.81 -6.05 -2.20
C LEU A 78 -3.63 -5.09 -2.08
N PHE A 79 -3.65 -4.19 -1.10
CA PHE A 79 -2.53 -3.30 -0.78
C PHE A 79 -1.21 -4.06 -0.58
N ILE A 80 -1.26 -5.24 0.05
CA ILE A 80 -0.09 -6.10 0.30
C ILE A 80 0.04 -7.16 -0.81
N LEU A 81 -1.07 -7.82 -1.14
CA LEU A 81 -1.09 -8.97 -2.03
C LEU A 81 -0.61 -8.60 -3.43
N VAL A 82 -0.98 -7.43 -3.98
CA VAL A 82 -0.60 -7.07 -5.34
C VAL A 82 0.91 -6.85 -5.48
N PRO A 83 1.58 -5.98 -4.69
CA PRO A 83 3.03 -5.82 -4.78
C PRO A 83 3.80 -7.12 -4.51
N VAL A 84 3.38 -7.90 -3.48
CA VAL A 84 4.05 -9.17 -3.14
C VAL A 84 3.87 -10.20 -4.26
N SER A 85 2.69 -10.29 -4.85
CA SER A 85 2.45 -11.19 -5.99
C SER A 85 3.29 -10.83 -7.20
N LEU A 86 3.52 -9.55 -7.47
CA LEU A 86 4.43 -9.12 -8.55
C LEU A 86 5.88 -9.53 -8.28
N ILE A 87 6.34 -9.41 -7.03
CA ILE A 87 7.69 -9.85 -6.65
C ILE A 87 7.82 -11.37 -6.80
N ILE A 88 6.86 -12.14 -6.29
CA ILE A 88 6.83 -13.60 -6.40
C ILE A 88 6.77 -14.02 -7.87
N LEU A 89 5.92 -13.38 -8.68
CA LEU A 89 5.84 -13.64 -10.11
C LEU A 89 7.19 -13.43 -10.81
N CYS A 90 7.90 -12.34 -10.51
CA CYS A 90 9.23 -12.10 -11.05
C CYS A 90 10.25 -13.15 -10.57
N ALA A 91 10.23 -13.48 -9.28
CA ALA A 91 11.14 -14.48 -8.70
C ALA A 91 10.92 -15.88 -9.31
N ASP A 92 9.67 -16.32 -9.40
CA ASP A 92 9.30 -17.60 -10.01
C ASP A 92 9.64 -17.62 -11.50
N SER A 93 9.39 -16.53 -12.23
CA SER A 93 9.73 -16.45 -13.66
C SER A 93 11.24 -16.55 -13.88
N LEU A 94 12.04 -15.87 -13.04
CA LEU A 94 13.49 -15.96 -13.08
C LEU A 94 13.97 -17.39 -12.76
N SER A 95 13.39 -18.02 -11.74
CA SER A 95 13.75 -19.36 -11.29
C SER A 95 13.35 -20.47 -12.28
N LEU A 96 12.14 -20.40 -12.85
CA LEU A 96 11.60 -21.43 -13.72
C LEU A 96 12.11 -21.33 -15.15
N TYR A 97 12.25 -20.11 -15.67
CA TYR A 97 12.54 -19.91 -17.09
C TYR A 97 13.96 -19.42 -17.37
N VAL A 98 14.54 -18.59 -16.49
CA VAL A 98 15.87 -17.99 -16.74
C VAL A 98 16.98 -18.83 -16.13
N TYR A 99 16.81 -19.32 -14.91
CA TYR A 99 17.84 -20.10 -14.22
C TYR A 99 18.31 -21.34 -14.99
N PRO A 100 17.43 -22.18 -15.60
CA PRO A 100 17.88 -23.34 -16.36
C PRO A 100 18.69 -22.97 -17.61
N LEU A 101 18.45 -21.79 -18.21
CA LEU A 101 19.20 -21.30 -19.37
C LEU A 101 20.64 -20.91 -19.01
N LEU A 102 20.89 -20.58 -17.74
CA LEU A 102 22.19 -20.13 -17.25
C LEU A 102 23.03 -21.26 -16.64
N HIS A 103 22.70 -22.53 -16.92
CA HIS A 103 23.26 -23.67 -16.19
C HIS A 103 24.80 -23.71 -16.14
N ASP A 104 25.47 -23.38 -17.25
CA ASP A 104 26.92 -23.40 -17.42
C ASP A 104 27.61 -22.06 -17.11
N TRP A 105 26.85 -21.00 -16.82
CA TRP A 105 27.43 -19.67 -16.69
C TRP A 105 27.98 -19.41 -15.28
N ARG A 106 29.29 -19.20 -15.20
CA ARG A 106 29.99 -18.79 -13.97
C ARG A 106 29.50 -17.39 -13.57
N GLY A 107 28.64 -17.34 -12.55
CA GLY A 107 28.01 -16.10 -12.06
C GLY A 107 26.47 -16.12 -12.05
N ARG A 108 25.83 -17.23 -12.44
CA ARG A 108 24.35 -17.34 -12.48
C ARG A 108 23.66 -16.90 -11.18
N ASP A 109 24.20 -17.24 -10.02
CA ASP A 109 23.57 -16.94 -8.72
C ASP A 109 23.66 -15.44 -8.39
N VAL A 110 24.77 -14.79 -8.76
CA VAL A 110 24.95 -13.35 -8.63
C VAL A 110 23.98 -12.63 -9.56
N PHE A 111 23.88 -13.07 -10.81
CA PHE A 111 22.95 -12.47 -11.78
C PHE A 111 21.50 -12.61 -11.36
N LEU A 112 21.08 -13.77 -10.85
CA LEU A 112 19.73 -13.94 -10.32
C LEU A 112 19.47 -13.03 -9.12
N SER A 113 20.41 -12.95 -8.19
CA SER A 113 20.32 -12.07 -7.01
C SER A 113 20.17 -10.61 -7.42
N VAL A 114 20.99 -10.14 -8.37
CA VAL A 114 20.90 -8.77 -8.91
C VAL A 114 19.57 -8.56 -9.65
N SER A 115 19.14 -9.52 -10.47
CA SER A 115 17.88 -9.44 -11.21
C SER A 115 16.68 -9.35 -10.28
N LEU A 116 16.66 -10.14 -9.20
CA LEU A 116 15.62 -10.11 -8.19
C LEU A 116 15.64 -8.78 -7.42
N LEU A 117 16.81 -8.28 -7.05
CA LEU A 117 16.95 -6.98 -6.39
C LEU A 117 16.40 -5.84 -7.27
N LEU A 118 16.69 -5.87 -8.57
CA LEU A 118 16.15 -4.91 -9.54
C LEU A 118 14.62 -5.04 -9.67
N ALA A 119 14.09 -6.27 -9.70
CA ALA A 119 12.65 -6.50 -9.75
C ALA A 119 11.94 -5.97 -8.50
N VAL A 120 12.45 -6.27 -7.30
CA VAL A 120 11.92 -5.76 -6.03
C VAL A 120 11.97 -4.24 -5.99
N SER A 121 13.10 -3.65 -6.37
CA SER A 121 13.27 -2.20 -6.44
C SER A 121 12.28 -1.57 -7.42
N GLY A 122 12.09 -2.18 -8.59
CA GLY A 122 11.11 -1.76 -9.60
C GLY A 122 9.67 -1.79 -9.06
N VAL A 123 9.27 -2.89 -8.41
CA VAL A 123 7.94 -3.00 -7.79
C VAL A 123 7.75 -1.94 -6.71
N PHE A 124 8.76 -1.71 -5.86
CA PHE A 124 8.70 -0.69 -4.81
C PHE A 124 8.53 0.73 -5.38
N LEU A 125 9.23 1.06 -6.48
CA LEU A 125 9.09 2.34 -7.17
C LEU A 125 7.72 2.51 -7.84
N LEU A 126 7.13 1.43 -8.34
CA LEU A 126 5.81 1.41 -8.97
C LEU A 126 4.65 1.30 -7.97
N ALA A 127 4.93 0.85 -6.74
CA ALA A 127 3.92 0.60 -5.72
C ALA A 127 2.99 1.80 -5.47
N PRO A 128 3.45 3.06 -5.37
CA PRO A 128 2.53 4.20 -5.18
C PRO A 128 1.46 4.30 -6.28
N VAL A 129 1.84 4.07 -7.54
CA VAL A 129 0.92 4.13 -8.68
C VAL A 129 -0.10 2.98 -8.61
N LEU A 130 0.33 1.79 -8.20
CA LEU A 130 -0.55 0.63 -8.02
C LEU A 130 -1.51 0.84 -6.85
N ILE A 131 -0.99 1.28 -5.70
CA ILE A 131 -1.76 1.47 -4.47
C ILE A 131 -2.84 2.53 -4.65
N VAL A 132 -2.52 3.67 -5.29
CA VAL A 132 -3.50 4.72 -5.61
C VAL A 132 -4.67 4.20 -6.45
N ARG A 133 -4.47 3.17 -7.29
CA ARG A 133 -5.53 2.54 -8.09
C ARG A 133 -6.29 1.47 -7.31
N ILE A 134 -5.61 0.73 -6.42
CA ILE A 134 -6.22 -0.26 -5.55
C ILE A 134 -7.17 0.44 -4.57
N TRP A 135 -6.67 1.47 -3.92
CA TRP A 135 -7.46 2.38 -3.10
C TRP A 135 -8.39 3.20 -3.99
N LYS A 136 -9.60 3.50 -3.51
CA LYS A 136 -10.50 4.38 -4.24
C LYS A 136 -10.01 5.81 -4.06
N THR A 137 -9.38 6.37 -5.08
CA THR A 137 -8.88 7.73 -5.08
C THR A 137 -9.47 8.54 -6.24
N SER A 138 -9.54 9.86 -6.06
CA SER A 138 -9.91 10.81 -7.12
C SER A 138 -9.06 12.07 -6.98
N PRO A 139 -8.69 12.76 -8.06
CA PRO A 139 -7.98 14.03 -7.96
C PRO A 139 -8.73 15.02 -7.07
N LEU A 140 -8.00 15.82 -6.29
CA LEU A 140 -8.58 16.95 -5.59
C LEU A 140 -9.10 17.94 -6.64
N PRO A 141 -10.39 18.33 -6.63
CA PRO A 141 -10.92 19.26 -7.62
C PRO A 141 -10.17 20.59 -7.63
N SER A 142 -10.11 21.23 -8.80
CA SER A 142 -9.60 22.60 -8.91
C SER A 142 -10.42 23.54 -8.03
N GLY A 143 -9.73 24.46 -7.35
CA GLY A 143 -10.35 25.43 -6.47
C GLY A 143 -9.41 25.95 -5.38
N PRO A 144 -9.89 26.85 -4.51
CA PRO A 144 -9.05 27.60 -3.57
C PRO A 144 -8.20 26.71 -2.67
N LEU A 145 -8.74 25.58 -2.21
CA LEU A 145 -8.00 24.63 -1.38
C LEU A 145 -6.84 24.02 -2.16
N ARG A 146 -7.09 23.50 -3.37
CA ARG A 146 -6.04 22.89 -4.20
C ARG A 146 -4.92 23.88 -4.49
N ASP A 147 -5.27 25.10 -4.89
CA ASP A 147 -4.29 26.15 -5.21
C ASP A 147 -3.41 26.51 -4.00
N GLN A 148 -4.01 26.57 -2.81
CA GLN A 148 -3.28 26.81 -1.56
C GLN A 148 -2.31 25.67 -1.24
N LEU A 149 -2.73 24.42 -1.38
CA LEU A 149 -1.87 23.26 -1.11
C LEU A 149 -0.74 23.12 -2.14
N GLU A 150 -1.02 23.35 -3.43
CA GLU A 150 0.00 23.36 -4.48
C GLU A 150 1.01 24.50 -4.27
N THR A 151 0.55 25.67 -3.86
CA THR A 151 1.43 26.79 -3.48
C THR A 151 2.33 26.42 -2.30
N MET A 152 1.82 25.70 -1.30
CA MET A 152 2.62 25.23 -0.17
C MET A 152 3.69 24.23 -0.61
N CYS A 153 3.34 23.27 -1.48
CA CYS A 153 4.30 22.35 -2.09
C CYS A 153 5.41 23.11 -2.83
N HIS A 154 5.05 24.10 -3.65
CA HIS A 154 6.00 24.92 -4.40
C HIS A 154 6.95 25.69 -3.46
N ARG A 155 6.42 26.37 -2.44
CA ARG A 155 7.22 27.11 -1.45
C ARG A 155 8.19 26.21 -0.68
N MET A 156 7.78 24.98 -0.38
CA MET A 156 8.61 24.00 0.33
C MET A 156 9.56 23.23 -0.60
N GLY A 157 9.51 23.46 -1.91
CA GLY A 157 10.29 22.71 -2.90
C GLY A 157 9.91 21.23 -2.99
N VAL A 158 8.68 20.88 -2.57
CA VAL A 158 8.17 19.50 -2.57
C VAL A 158 7.48 19.23 -3.89
N ARG A 159 8.07 18.32 -4.67
CA ARG A 159 7.45 17.79 -5.89
C ARG A 159 6.53 16.62 -5.55
N CYS A 160 5.33 16.65 -6.09
CA CYS A 160 4.40 15.52 -6.13
C CYS A 160 3.77 15.44 -7.52
N ARG A 161 3.28 14.25 -7.87
CA ARG A 161 2.56 13.98 -9.11
C ARG A 161 1.15 14.56 -9.08
N ASP A 162 0.44 14.37 -7.97
CA ASP A 162 -0.90 14.91 -7.79
C ASP A 162 -1.30 14.91 -6.30
N ILE A 163 -2.31 15.70 -5.96
CA ILE A 163 -3.00 15.70 -4.67
C ILE A 163 -4.34 15.00 -4.88
N LEU A 164 -4.54 13.88 -4.17
CA LEU A 164 -5.69 13.01 -4.35
C LEU A 164 -6.56 12.95 -3.10
N ILE A 165 -7.86 12.85 -3.31
CA ILE A 165 -8.83 12.50 -2.28
C ILE A 165 -8.85 10.98 -2.16
N TRP A 166 -8.54 10.46 -0.98
CA TRP A 166 -8.75 9.06 -0.62
C TRP A 166 -10.17 8.87 -0.10
N ARG A 167 -10.96 8.06 -0.80
CA ARG A 167 -12.34 7.70 -0.43
C ARG A 167 -12.33 6.64 0.67
N SER A 168 -12.09 7.07 1.90
CA SER A 168 -12.15 6.25 3.11
C SER A 168 -13.60 5.97 3.55
N GLY A 169 -14.57 6.68 2.95
CA GLY A 169 -15.99 6.65 3.28
C GLY A 169 -16.26 7.04 4.72
N GLY A 170 -15.56 8.08 5.20
CA GLY A 170 -15.81 8.69 6.51
C GLY A 170 -15.19 7.95 7.70
N VAL A 171 -14.39 6.90 7.48
CA VAL A 171 -13.87 6.06 8.58
C VAL A 171 -12.57 6.62 9.14
N LEU A 172 -11.76 7.23 8.27
CA LEU A 172 -10.39 7.58 8.61
C LEU A 172 -10.14 9.02 8.19
N ALA A 173 -10.07 9.92 9.16
CA ALA A 173 -9.59 11.29 8.96
C ALA A 173 -8.05 11.26 8.97
N ASN A 174 -7.43 11.22 7.78
CA ASN A 174 -5.99 11.14 7.66
C ASN A 174 -5.47 11.86 6.41
N ALA A 175 -4.23 12.29 6.49
CA ALA A 175 -3.43 12.72 5.35
C ALA A 175 -2.20 11.82 5.24
N GLY A 176 -1.59 11.74 4.07
CA GLY A 176 -0.35 10.99 3.93
C GLY A 176 0.33 11.20 2.60
N ALA A 177 1.62 10.88 2.57
CA ALA A 177 2.42 10.89 1.35
C ALA A 177 2.79 9.46 0.95
N MET A 178 2.64 9.14 -0.35
CA MET A 178 3.10 7.88 -0.93
C MET A 178 4.15 8.15 -2.00
N GLY A 179 5.24 7.40 -1.98
CA GLY A 179 6.28 7.44 -3.01
C GLY A 179 7.51 8.27 -2.66
N LEU A 180 8.67 7.71 -2.97
CA LEU A 180 9.97 8.33 -2.71
C LEU A 180 10.32 9.42 -3.73
N ILE A 181 9.99 9.21 -5.01
CA ILE A 181 10.40 10.09 -6.12
C ILE A 181 9.25 11.03 -6.46
N GLY A 182 9.54 12.32 -6.63
CA GLY A 182 8.52 13.35 -6.86
C GLY A 182 7.56 13.09 -8.03
N SER A 183 8.03 12.45 -9.11
CA SER A 183 7.22 12.13 -10.31
C SER A 183 6.19 11.02 -10.12
N VAL A 184 6.35 10.20 -9.08
CA VAL A 184 5.42 9.12 -8.68
C VAL A 184 4.96 9.28 -7.23
N ARG A 185 5.17 10.47 -6.65
CA ARG A 185 4.74 10.78 -5.30
C ARG A 185 3.32 11.31 -5.30
N TYR A 186 2.44 10.76 -4.48
CA TYR A 186 1.07 11.24 -4.34
C TYR A 186 0.85 11.74 -2.92
N LEU A 187 0.17 12.87 -2.79
CA LEU A 187 -0.31 13.38 -1.51
C LEU A 187 -1.78 13.03 -1.38
N LEU A 188 -2.15 12.32 -0.32
CA LEU A 188 -3.49 11.84 -0.08
C LEU A 188 -4.14 12.62 1.05
N LEU A 189 -5.38 13.05 0.83
CA LEU A 189 -6.25 13.61 1.84
C LEU A 189 -7.50 12.75 1.90
N SER A 190 -7.87 12.23 3.06
CA SER A 190 -9.09 11.44 3.15
C SER A 190 -10.35 12.30 3.03
N ASP A 191 -11.41 11.71 2.51
CA ASP A 191 -12.73 12.35 2.46
C ASP A 191 -13.26 12.76 3.84
N ALA A 192 -13.02 11.95 4.87
CA ALA A 192 -13.37 12.29 6.26
C ALA A 192 -12.65 13.56 6.73
N LEU A 193 -11.34 13.67 6.47
CA LEU A 193 -10.55 14.84 6.86
C LEU A 193 -11.06 16.12 6.19
N LEU A 194 -11.40 16.04 4.89
CA LEU A 194 -11.93 17.18 4.14
C LEU A 194 -13.31 17.64 4.62
N ASN A 195 -14.14 16.71 5.11
CA ASN A 195 -15.50 17.01 5.55
C ASN A 195 -15.57 17.49 7.01
N GLU A 196 -14.63 17.06 7.85
CA GLU A 196 -14.71 17.29 9.30
C GLU A 196 -13.83 18.45 9.79
N MET A 197 -12.85 18.89 9.00
CA MET A 197 -11.90 19.92 9.41
C MET A 197 -12.09 21.22 8.62
N PRO A 198 -11.95 22.39 9.27
CA PRO A 198 -11.86 23.65 8.57
C PRO A 198 -10.58 23.70 7.72
N VAL A 199 -10.60 24.54 6.68
CA VAL A 199 -9.52 24.65 5.67
C VAL A 199 -8.16 24.93 6.32
N GLU A 200 -8.14 25.75 7.37
CA GLU A 200 -6.94 26.11 8.12
C GLU A 200 -6.30 24.88 8.78
N ASN A 201 -7.11 23.98 9.33
CA ASN A 201 -6.64 22.75 9.95
C ASN A 201 -6.14 21.76 8.90
N ILE A 202 -6.84 21.64 7.76
CA ILE A 202 -6.41 20.81 6.62
C ILE A 202 -5.03 21.26 6.16
N ARG A 203 -4.81 22.58 6.04
CA ARG A 203 -3.50 23.14 5.70
C ARG A 203 -2.42 22.84 6.73
N ALA A 204 -2.74 22.91 8.01
CA ALA A 204 -1.77 22.58 9.07
C ALA A 204 -1.34 21.11 9.00
N VAL A 205 -2.29 20.19 8.84
CA VAL A 205 -2.00 18.75 8.67
C VAL A 205 -1.20 18.52 7.39
N PHE A 206 -1.59 19.13 6.28
CA PHE A 206 -0.84 19.01 5.03
C PHE A 206 0.58 19.58 5.13
N ALA A 207 0.78 20.68 5.86
CA ALA A 207 2.10 21.25 6.15
C ALA A 207 2.99 20.27 6.92
N HIS A 208 2.42 19.55 7.89
CA HIS A 208 3.10 18.51 8.63
C HIS A 208 3.58 17.37 7.70
N GLU A 209 2.70 16.87 6.84
CA GLU A 209 3.01 15.80 5.87
C GLU A 209 4.11 16.19 4.89
N ILE A 210 4.03 17.37 4.28
CA ILE A 210 5.08 17.85 3.37
C ILE A 210 6.39 18.17 4.13
N GLY A 211 6.30 18.47 5.43
CA GLY A 211 7.43 18.60 6.34
C GLY A 211 8.23 17.29 6.43
N HIS A 212 7.56 16.15 6.61
CA HIS A 212 8.21 14.84 6.60
C HIS A 212 8.93 14.54 5.29
N ILE A 213 8.34 14.93 4.17
CA ILE A 213 8.96 14.79 2.85
C ILE A 213 10.21 15.66 2.73
N ARG A 214 10.10 16.93 3.13
CA ARG A 214 11.20 17.90 3.05
C ARG A 214 12.38 17.52 3.94
N SER A 215 12.10 16.95 5.11
CA SER A 215 13.10 16.44 6.06
C SER A 215 13.61 15.04 5.71
N ARG A 216 13.14 14.43 4.61
CA ARG A 216 13.58 13.12 4.11
C ARG A 216 13.46 11.99 5.13
N HIS A 217 12.42 12.01 5.96
CA HIS A 217 12.23 10.97 6.97
C HIS A 217 12.11 9.57 6.37
N ILE A 218 11.37 9.41 5.26
CA ILE A 218 11.18 8.08 4.63
C ILE A 218 12.52 7.47 4.16
N PRO A 219 13.39 8.18 3.40
CA PRO A 219 14.74 7.68 3.10
C PRO A 219 15.56 7.30 4.33
N TYR A 220 15.51 8.09 5.41
CA TYR A 220 16.26 7.78 6.63
C TYR A 220 15.73 6.54 7.34
N PHE A 221 14.41 6.36 7.40
CA PHE A 221 13.81 5.14 7.95
C PHE A 221 14.15 3.91 7.11
N LEU A 222 14.17 4.05 5.78
CA LEU A 222 14.58 2.96 4.89
C LEU A 222 16.05 2.59 5.10
N LEU A 223 16.94 3.58 5.17
CA LEU A 223 18.35 3.37 5.45
C LEU A 223 18.56 2.69 6.81
N PHE A 224 17.87 3.18 7.85
CA PHE A 224 17.92 2.60 9.19
C PHE A 224 17.44 1.14 9.21
N ALA A 225 16.34 0.83 8.51
CA ALA A 225 15.82 -0.53 8.42
C ALA A 225 16.81 -1.46 7.70
N ILE A 226 17.35 -1.04 6.55
CA ILE A 226 18.35 -1.83 5.81
C ILE A 226 19.59 -2.05 6.66
N ALA A 227 20.15 -1.00 7.26
CA ALA A 227 21.33 -1.10 8.10
C ALA A 227 21.12 -2.04 9.30
N SER A 228 19.95 -1.97 9.94
CA SER A 228 19.62 -2.86 11.06
C SER A 228 19.53 -4.32 10.64
N ILE A 229 18.89 -4.61 9.49
CA ILE A 229 18.79 -5.98 8.96
C ILE A 229 20.17 -6.50 8.59
N THR A 230 21.00 -5.70 7.91
CA THR A 230 22.37 -6.07 7.55
C THR A 230 23.22 -6.35 8.79
N LEU A 231 23.10 -5.53 9.84
CA LEU A 231 23.83 -5.74 11.09
C LEU A 231 23.40 -7.04 11.79
N CYS A 232 22.08 -7.29 11.89
CA CYS A 232 21.57 -8.53 12.47
C CYS A 232 22.04 -9.77 11.69
N LEU A 233 22.02 -9.72 10.36
CA LEU A 233 22.55 -10.81 9.53
C LEU A 233 24.05 -10.99 9.77
N ALA A 234 24.85 -9.92 9.73
CA ALA A 234 26.29 -10.02 9.99
C ALA A 234 26.59 -10.63 11.38
N ALA A 235 25.80 -10.30 12.40
CA ALA A 235 25.94 -10.86 13.75
C ALA A 235 25.62 -12.36 13.82
N VAL A 236 24.58 -12.82 13.11
CA VAL A 236 24.23 -14.25 13.04
C VAL A 236 25.31 -15.03 12.30
N TRP A 237 25.74 -14.53 11.14
CA TRP A 237 26.74 -15.21 10.30
C TRP A 237 28.16 -15.14 10.85
N GLY A 238 28.48 -14.12 11.67
CA GLY A 238 29.76 -14.02 12.36
C GLY A 238 29.83 -14.79 13.68
N ALA A 239 28.72 -15.36 14.13
CA ALA A 239 28.65 -16.23 15.32
C ALA A 239 28.75 -17.73 14.97
N GLU A 240 28.75 -18.07 13.68
CA GLU A 240 29.07 -19.41 13.14
C GLU A 240 30.56 -19.49 12.74
#